data_AF-A0A6G4WW65-F1
#
_entry.id   AF-A0A6G4WW65-F1
#
_cell.length_a   1.000
_cell.length_b   1.000
_cell.length_c   1.000
_cell.angle_alpha   90.00
_cell.angle_beta   90.00
_cell.angle_gamma   90.00
#
_symmetry.space_group_name_H-M   'P 1'
#
loop_
_entity.id
_entity.type
_entity.pdbx_description
1 polymer ?
#
loop_
_entity_poly.entity_id
_entity_poly.type
_entity_poly.pdbx_seq_one_letter_code
_entity_poly.pdbx_strand_id
1 'polypeptide(L)'
;MARSGIAALTAEEGLALFDAALASGAPAVAAARLELGTLDGAEADALPAPLRALAPAPRRTAAAAGQPAAQAADLRGRLARAPRHERRHLVLEAVRGEVAAVLGHATPERVTADRRFQDLGFDSLTAVELRNRLTAVAGVRLPPTLIFDHPTPGALAERLRADLAPDTGADSTPETTPETTEEAGNGSEPTDGNSDLDTMNPDDLVRLALGDSES
;
A
#
# COMPACT_ATOMS: atom_id res chain seq x y z
N MET A 1 9.17 -15.98 -16.59
CA MET A 1 9.12 -17.40 -16.14
C MET A 1 9.98 -17.69 -14.91
N ALA A 2 10.91 -16.82 -14.47
CA ALA A 2 11.80 -17.08 -13.33
C ALA A 2 11.31 -16.51 -11.97
N ARG A 3 10.00 -16.47 -11.71
CA ARG A 3 9.42 -15.98 -10.43
C ARG A 3 8.94 -17.09 -9.49
N SER A 4 8.92 -18.34 -9.93
CA SER A 4 8.44 -19.48 -9.12
C SER A 4 9.54 -20.30 -8.43
N GLY A 5 10.81 -19.95 -8.62
CA GLY A 5 11.95 -20.71 -8.08
C GLY A 5 12.17 -22.09 -8.73
N ILE A 6 11.47 -22.38 -9.84
CA ILE A 6 11.60 -23.63 -10.60
C ILE A 6 12.34 -23.33 -11.90
N ALA A 7 13.47 -24.01 -12.13
CA ALA A 7 14.24 -23.95 -13.35
C ALA A 7 13.87 -25.09 -14.32
N ALA A 8 14.20 -24.89 -15.60
CA ALA A 8 14.06 -25.92 -16.61
C ALA A 8 15.03 -27.09 -16.31
N LEU A 9 14.53 -28.31 -16.46
CA LEU A 9 15.36 -29.52 -16.47
C LEU A 9 15.85 -29.79 -17.88
N THR A 10 17.10 -30.23 -18.01
CA THR A 10 17.59 -30.80 -19.26
C THR A 10 17.01 -32.19 -19.48
N ALA A 11 17.07 -32.69 -20.73
CA ALA A 11 16.57 -34.03 -21.05
C ALA A 11 17.34 -35.13 -20.30
N GLU A 12 18.65 -34.96 -20.13
CA GLU A 12 19.51 -35.90 -19.39
C GLU A 12 19.13 -35.94 -17.90
N GLU A 13 18.98 -34.78 -17.25
CA GLU A 13 18.53 -34.70 -15.86
C GLU A 13 17.11 -35.28 -15.68
N GLY A 14 16.20 -35.00 -16.62
CA GLY A 14 14.84 -35.51 -16.59
C GLY A 14 14.77 -37.04 -16.64
N LEU A 15 15.55 -37.65 -17.53
CA LEU A 15 15.63 -39.12 -17.64
C LEU A 15 16.24 -39.75 -16.39
N ALA A 16 17.32 -39.18 -15.85
CA ALA A 16 17.94 -39.68 -14.63
C ALA A 16 16.99 -39.60 -13.42
N LEU A 17 16.21 -38.51 -13.30
CA LEU A 17 15.21 -38.36 -12.24
C LEU A 17 14.00 -39.30 -12.42
N PHE A 18 13.63 -39.61 -13.67
CA PHE A 18 12.58 -40.58 -13.97
C PHE A 18 12.99 -42.01 -13.57
N ASP A 19 14.22 -42.43 -13.89
CA ASP A 19 14.75 -43.72 -13.47
C ASP A 19 14.81 -43.82 -11.93
N ALA A 20 15.24 -42.75 -11.26
CA ALA A 20 15.25 -42.68 -9.80
C ALA A 20 13.84 -42.74 -9.19
N ALA A 21 12.84 -42.11 -9.84
CA ALA A 21 11.45 -42.17 -9.43
C ALA A 21 10.89 -43.60 -9.49
N LEU A 22 11.19 -44.33 -10.57
CA LEU A 22 10.80 -45.74 -10.73
C LEU A 22 11.45 -46.64 -9.65
N ALA A 23 12.72 -46.38 -9.31
CA ALA A 23 13.44 -47.13 -8.29
C ALA A 23 12.99 -46.84 -6.85
N SER A 24 12.35 -45.68 -6.61
CA SER A 24 11.97 -45.24 -5.27
C SER A 24 10.82 -46.05 -4.63
N GLY A 25 9.99 -46.71 -5.45
CA GLY A 25 8.80 -47.42 -4.98
C GLY A 25 7.70 -46.51 -4.39
N ALA A 26 7.86 -45.18 -4.45
CA ALA A 26 6.85 -44.24 -3.97
C ALA A 26 5.65 -44.17 -4.94
N PRO A 27 4.42 -44.10 -4.43
CA PRO A 27 3.21 -44.12 -5.27
C PRO A 27 3.02 -42.84 -6.10
N ALA A 28 3.64 -41.73 -5.68
CA ALA A 28 3.66 -40.47 -6.42
C ALA A 28 4.93 -39.69 -6.06
N VAL A 29 5.64 -39.20 -7.08
CA VAL A 29 6.86 -38.41 -6.96
C VAL A 29 6.83 -37.27 -7.97
N ALA A 30 7.33 -36.10 -7.57
CA ALA A 30 7.45 -34.93 -8.42
C ALA A 30 8.93 -34.52 -8.47
N ALA A 31 9.46 -34.36 -9.68
CA ALA A 31 10.81 -33.91 -9.93
C ALA A 31 10.80 -32.43 -10.34
N ALA A 32 11.59 -31.60 -9.66
CA ALA A 32 11.73 -30.19 -9.98
C ALA A 32 13.15 -29.72 -9.70
N ARG A 33 13.70 -28.88 -10.59
CA ARG A 33 14.96 -28.19 -10.36
C ARG A 33 14.66 -26.90 -9.59
N LEU A 34 15.09 -26.85 -8.33
CA LEU A 34 14.82 -25.72 -7.43
C LEU A 34 16.02 -24.76 -7.38
N GLU A 35 15.78 -23.50 -7.71
CA GLU A 35 16.75 -22.42 -7.57
C GLU A 35 16.51 -21.70 -6.23
N LEU A 36 16.96 -22.32 -5.14
CA LEU A 36 16.69 -21.87 -3.77
C LEU A 36 17.17 -20.44 -3.47
N GLY A 37 18.21 -19.96 -4.16
CA GLY A 37 18.69 -18.57 -4.02
C GLY A 37 17.71 -17.52 -4.53
N THR A 38 16.72 -17.90 -5.36
CA THR A 38 15.62 -16.99 -5.76
C THR A 38 14.50 -16.94 -4.72
N LEU A 39 14.52 -17.84 -3.74
CA LEU A 39 13.55 -17.88 -2.63
C LEU A 39 14.05 -17.09 -1.41
N ASP A 40 15.31 -16.66 -1.39
CA ASP A 40 15.89 -15.84 -0.32
C ASP A 40 15.17 -14.47 -0.26
N GLY A 41 14.48 -14.23 0.85
CA GLY A 41 13.72 -12.99 1.08
C GLY A 41 12.26 -13.03 0.65
N ALA A 42 11.79 -14.12 0.02
CA ALA A 42 10.36 -14.33 -0.22
C ALA A 42 9.64 -14.55 1.12
N GLU A 43 8.50 -13.86 1.34
CA GLU A 43 7.67 -14.13 2.51
C GLU A 43 7.17 -15.58 2.45
N ALA A 44 7.27 -16.31 3.57
CA ALA A 44 6.86 -17.71 3.65
C ALA A 44 5.41 -17.93 3.18
N ASP A 45 4.54 -16.94 3.32
CA ASP A 45 3.14 -17.03 2.88
C ASP A 45 2.93 -16.83 1.37
N ALA A 46 3.88 -16.23 0.66
CA ALA A 46 3.84 -16.09 -0.80
C ALA A 46 4.28 -17.37 -1.52
N LEU A 47 4.87 -18.33 -0.80
CA LEU A 47 5.35 -19.61 -1.35
C LEU A 47 4.24 -20.67 -1.30
N PRO A 48 4.08 -21.48 -2.37
CA PRO A 48 3.26 -22.68 -2.32
C PRO A 48 3.68 -23.59 -1.17
N ALA A 49 2.70 -24.20 -0.49
CA ALA A 49 2.91 -25.06 0.70
C ALA A 49 4.10 -26.06 0.60
N PRO A 50 4.32 -26.80 -0.51
CA PRO A 50 5.45 -27.73 -0.58
C PRO A 50 6.83 -27.04 -0.63
N LEU A 51 6.90 -25.81 -1.12
CA LEU A 51 8.15 -25.05 -1.23
C LEU A 51 8.53 -24.34 0.08
N ARG A 52 7.56 -24.10 0.98
CA ARG A 52 7.81 -23.46 2.29
C ARG A 52 8.77 -24.25 3.17
N ALA A 53 8.69 -25.58 3.12
CA ALA A 53 9.55 -26.47 3.90
C ALA A 53 10.97 -26.59 3.32
N LEU A 54 11.16 -26.22 2.05
CA LEU A 54 12.43 -26.28 1.33
C LEU A 54 13.12 -24.91 1.23
N ALA A 55 12.38 -23.82 1.40
CA ALA A 55 12.92 -22.48 1.48
C ALA A 55 13.89 -22.41 2.69
N PRO A 56 15.10 -21.84 2.52
CA PRO A 56 15.98 -21.57 3.63
C PRO A 56 15.20 -20.79 4.69
N ALA A 57 15.15 -21.30 5.93
CA ALA A 57 14.58 -20.51 7.03
C ALA A 57 15.28 -19.15 7.01
N PRO A 58 14.54 -18.02 7.04
CA PRO A 58 15.15 -16.71 6.89
C PRO A 58 16.19 -16.58 7.99
N ARG A 59 17.48 -16.67 7.61
CA ARG A 59 18.57 -16.34 8.51
C ARG A 59 18.37 -14.87 8.78
N ARG A 60 17.74 -14.55 9.92
CA ARG A 60 17.74 -13.22 10.49
C ARG A 60 19.19 -12.89 10.82
N THR A 61 19.97 -12.48 9.82
CA THR A 61 21.21 -11.77 10.07
C THR A 61 20.81 -10.50 10.79
N ALA A 62 21.31 -10.31 12.00
CA ALA A 62 20.99 -9.17 12.86
C ALA A 62 21.17 -7.80 12.16
N ALA A 63 21.97 -7.74 11.09
CA ALA A 63 22.09 -6.57 10.22
C ALA A 63 20.78 -6.22 9.47
N ALA A 64 20.08 -7.20 8.89
CA ALA A 64 18.87 -6.94 8.10
C ALA A 64 17.65 -6.56 8.96
N ALA A 65 17.59 -7.00 10.22
CA ALA A 65 16.55 -6.57 11.16
C ALA A 65 16.68 -5.08 11.55
N GLY A 66 17.88 -4.50 11.42
CA GLY A 66 18.14 -3.09 11.66
C GLY A 66 17.81 -2.18 10.47
N GLN A 67 17.85 -2.71 9.23
CA GLN A 67 17.66 -1.90 8.02
C GLN A 67 16.27 -1.22 7.93
N PRO A 68 15.14 -1.93 8.13
CA PRO A 68 13.80 -1.32 8.09
C PRO A 68 13.61 -0.27 9.18
N ALA A 69 14.03 -0.59 10.41
CA ALA A 69 13.91 0.32 11.55
C ALA A 69 14.79 1.57 11.36
N ALA A 70 15.99 1.42 10.81
CA ALA A 70 16.89 2.52 10.49
C ALA A 70 16.34 3.41 9.36
N GLN A 71 15.78 2.82 8.30
CA GLN A 71 15.15 3.57 7.20
C GLN A 71 13.92 4.35 7.70
N ALA A 72 13.10 3.74 8.54
CA ALA A 72 11.95 4.41 9.14
C ALA A 72 12.33 5.50 10.13
N ALA A 73 13.42 5.33 10.88
CA ALA A 73 13.97 6.37 11.74
C ALA A 73 14.56 7.52 10.91
N ASP A 74 15.25 7.24 9.80
CA ASP A 74 15.79 8.26 8.89
C ASP A 74 14.68 9.09 8.25
N LEU A 75 13.67 8.45 7.66
CA LEU A 75 12.55 9.16 7.04
C LEU A 75 11.82 10.05 8.06
N ARG A 76 11.51 9.54 9.25
CA ARG A 76 10.90 10.34 10.32
C ARG A 76 11.80 11.49 10.78
N GLY A 77 13.09 11.24 10.94
CA GLY A 77 14.07 12.25 11.34
C GLY A 77 14.25 13.36 10.30
N ARG A 78 14.12 13.04 9.00
CA ARG A 78 14.09 14.01 7.90
C ARG A 78 12.80 14.83 7.93
N LEU A 79 11.64 14.19 8.09
CA LEU A 79 10.34 14.88 8.16
C LEU A 79 10.22 15.81 9.37
N ALA A 80 10.76 15.42 10.52
CA ALA A 80 10.76 16.23 11.75
C ALA A 80 11.58 17.52 11.59
N ARG A 81 12.69 17.47 10.85
CA ARG A 81 13.57 18.62 10.59
C ARG A 81 13.16 19.47 9.39
N ALA A 82 12.33 18.93 8.50
CA ALA A 82 11.90 19.61 7.29
C ALA A 82 10.76 20.61 7.54
N PRO A 83 10.77 21.77 6.86
CA PRO A 83 9.63 22.69 6.78
C PRO A 83 8.37 21.98 6.30
N ARG A 84 7.18 22.42 6.75
CA ARG A 84 5.90 21.80 6.37
C ARG A 84 5.71 21.67 4.85
N HIS A 85 6.12 22.68 4.08
CA HIS A 85 6.00 22.69 2.63
C HIS A 85 6.90 21.66 1.93
N GLU A 86 8.01 21.25 2.54
CA GLU A 86 8.94 20.26 1.97
C GLU A 86 8.58 18.81 2.32
N ARG A 87 7.81 18.60 3.41
CA ARG A 87 7.45 17.25 3.89
C ARG A 87 6.76 16.41 2.82
N ARG A 88 5.84 17.02 2.06
CA ARG A 88 5.16 16.36 0.93
C ARG A 88 6.16 15.82 -0.09
N HIS A 89 7.13 16.65 -0.48
CA HIS A 89 8.15 16.28 -1.46
C HIS A 89 9.02 15.12 -0.94
N LEU A 90 9.43 15.19 0.33
CA LEU A 90 10.24 14.12 0.95
C LEU A 90 9.52 12.77 0.98
N VAL A 91 8.23 12.75 1.30
CA VAL A 91 7.44 11.51 1.28
C VAL A 91 7.25 11.01 -0.16
N LEU A 92 6.98 11.92 -1.11
CA LEU A 92 6.83 11.55 -2.52
C LEU A 92 8.10 10.92 -3.09
N GLU A 93 9.27 11.46 -2.77
CA GLU A 93 10.56 10.90 -3.20
C GLU A 93 10.80 9.51 -2.59
N ALA A 94 10.45 9.31 -1.31
CA ALA A 94 10.53 7.99 -0.68
C ALA A 94 9.60 6.98 -1.38
N VAL A 95 8.35 7.37 -1.69
CA VAL A 95 7.40 6.52 -2.42
C VAL A 95 7.92 6.19 -3.82
N ARG A 96 8.42 7.18 -4.56
CA ARG A 96 8.99 6.97 -5.90
C ARG A 96 10.21 6.04 -5.88
N GLY A 97 11.05 6.16 -4.85
CA GLY A 97 12.19 5.26 -4.62
C GLY A 97 11.74 3.81 -4.49
N GLU A 98 10.74 3.54 -3.66
CA GLU A 98 10.22 2.18 -3.49
C GLU A 98 9.50 1.67 -4.73
N VAL A 99 8.75 2.52 -5.42
CA VAL A 99 8.08 2.17 -6.69
C VAL A 99 9.10 1.81 -7.76
N ALA A 100 10.17 2.60 -7.90
CA ALA A 100 11.25 2.31 -8.84
C ALA A 100 11.97 1.00 -8.48
N ALA A 101 12.20 0.76 -7.20
CA ALA A 101 12.85 -0.47 -6.74
C ALA A 101 12.00 -1.73 -7.03
N VAL A 102 10.69 -1.68 -6.84
CA VAL A 102 9.76 -2.79 -7.17
C VAL A 102 9.70 -3.03 -8.69
N LEU A 103 9.73 -1.97 -9.49
CA LEU A 103 9.72 -2.07 -10.95
C LEU A 103 11.10 -2.35 -11.57
N GLY A 104 12.16 -2.44 -10.76
CA GLY A 104 13.53 -2.64 -11.23
C GLY A 104 14.10 -1.45 -12.03
N HIS A 105 13.57 -0.25 -11.80
CA HIS A 105 14.08 0.98 -12.38
C HIS A 105 15.25 1.52 -11.57
N ALA A 106 16.33 1.92 -12.26
CA ALA A 106 17.53 2.47 -11.60
C ALA A 106 17.31 3.87 -11.01
N THR A 107 16.28 4.60 -11.44
CA THR A 107 16.08 6.03 -11.14
C THR A 107 14.61 6.32 -10.79
N PRO A 108 14.32 6.90 -9.60
CA PRO A 108 12.96 7.24 -9.16
C PRO A 108 12.28 8.32 -10.01
N GLU A 109 13.03 9.14 -10.74
CA GLU A 109 12.54 10.23 -11.59
C GLU A 109 11.72 9.73 -12.78
N ARG A 110 11.86 8.44 -13.14
CA ARG A 110 11.06 7.79 -14.18
C ARG A 110 9.62 7.50 -13.71
N VAL A 111 9.34 7.61 -12.41
CA VAL A 111 8.03 7.37 -11.81
C VAL A 111 7.26 8.69 -11.72
N THR A 112 6.30 8.88 -12.63
CA THR A 112 5.41 10.04 -12.61
C THR A 112 4.45 9.97 -11.40
N ALA A 113 4.28 11.08 -10.68
CA ALA A 113 3.46 11.10 -9.46
C ALA A 113 1.96 10.90 -9.73
N ASP A 114 1.50 11.33 -10.90
CA ASP A 114 0.08 11.34 -11.27
C ASP A 114 -0.32 10.13 -12.13
N ARG A 115 0.64 9.28 -12.50
CA ARG A 115 0.37 8.09 -13.32
C ARG A 115 -0.10 6.95 -12.43
N ARG A 116 -1.10 6.21 -12.90
CA ARG A 116 -1.64 5.08 -12.13
C ARG A 116 -0.62 3.97 -12.03
N PHE A 117 -0.62 3.26 -10.91
CA PHE A 117 0.23 2.08 -10.71
C PHE A 117 0.02 1.03 -11.80
N GLN A 118 -1.22 0.80 -12.24
CA GLN A 118 -1.56 -0.13 -13.32
C GLN A 118 -0.87 0.25 -14.64
N ASP A 119 -0.85 1.55 -14.98
CA ASP A 119 -0.19 2.05 -16.20
C ASP A 119 1.34 2.00 -16.12
N LEU A 120 1.89 1.91 -14.91
CA LEU A 120 3.31 1.71 -14.62
C LEU A 120 3.70 0.21 -14.61
N GLY A 121 2.74 -0.70 -14.77
CA GLY A 121 2.98 -2.15 -14.81
C GLY A 121 2.85 -2.84 -13.45
N PHE A 122 2.16 -2.23 -12.47
CA PHE A 122 1.81 -2.92 -11.23
C PHE A 122 0.71 -3.96 -11.46
N ASP A 123 0.93 -5.12 -10.86
CA ASP A 123 0.02 -6.25 -10.73
C ASP A 123 -0.29 -6.52 -9.25
N SER A 124 -1.11 -7.53 -8.95
CA SER A 124 -1.48 -7.87 -7.58
C SER A 124 -0.29 -8.28 -6.70
N LEU A 125 0.77 -8.86 -7.27
CA LEU A 125 1.93 -9.33 -6.51
C LEU A 125 2.86 -8.16 -6.14
N THR A 126 3.18 -7.33 -7.13
CA THR A 126 3.98 -6.10 -6.97
C THR A 126 3.28 -5.08 -6.08
N ALA A 127 1.94 -5.08 -6.04
CA ALA A 127 1.17 -4.28 -5.10
C ALA A 127 1.44 -4.68 -3.63
N VAL A 128 1.45 -5.97 -3.33
CA VAL A 128 1.76 -6.49 -2.00
C VAL A 128 3.22 -6.18 -1.63
N GLU A 129 4.14 -6.35 -2.58
CA GLU A 129 5.56 -6.03 -2.38
C GLU A 129 5.76 -4.55 -2.03
N LEU A 130 5.18 -3.62 -2.81
CA LEU A 130 5.26 -2.19 -2.54
C LEU A 130 4.67 -1.85 -1.16
N ARG A 131 3.54 -2.45 -0.80
CA ARG A 131 2.94 -2.27 0.52
C ARG A 131 3.89 -2.71 1.64
N ASN A 132 4.56 -3.85 1.49
CA ASN A 132 5.50 -4.36 2.50
C ASN A 132 6.73 -3.46 2.64
N ARG A 133 7.28 -3.01 1.52
CA ARG A 133 8.43 -2.08 1.48
C ARG A 133 8.08 -0.72 2.08
N LEU A 134 6.92 -0.16 1.74
CA LEU A 134 6.45 1.09 2.34
C LEU A 134 6.15 0.92 3.84
N THR A 135 5.61 -0.22 4.27
CA THR A 135 5.42 -0.53 5.70
C THR A 135 6.75 -0.52 6.43
N ALA A 136 7.80 -1.08 5.82
CA ALA A 136 9.16 -1.09 6.37
C ALA A 136 9.77 0.32 6.44
N VAL A 137 9.69 1.10 5.35
CA VAL A 137 10.32 2.43 5.25
C VAL A 137 9.55 3.52 6.00
N ALA A 138 8.22 3.47 6.03
CA ALA A 138 7.42 4.41 6.79
C ALA A 138 7.25 3.98 8.25
N GLY A 139 7.44 2.69 8.56
CA GLY A 139 7.24 2.12 9.89
C GLY A 139 5.80 2.26 10.38
N VAL A 140 4.82 2.25 9.48
CA VAL A 140 3.38 2.28 9.76
C VAL A 140 2.70 1.08 9.11
N ARG A 141 1.63 0.56 9.71
CA ARG A 141 0.89 -0.57 9.11
C ARG A 141 -0.02 -0.05 8.00
N LEU A 142 0.20 -0.53 6.79
CA LEU A 142 -0.63 -0.18 5.64
C LEU A 142 -1.65 -1.29 5.33
N PRO A 143 -2.90 -0.95 5.01
CA PRO A 143 -3.91 -1.92 4.58
C PRO A 143 -3.54 -2.56 3.23
N PRO A 144 -4.04 -3.77 2.94
CA PRO A 144 -3.79 -4.45 1.67
C PRO A 144 -4.50 -3.78 0.48
N THR A 145 -5.54 -2.98 0.73
CA THR A 145 -6.31 -2.24 -0.30
C THR A 145 -5.66 -0.92 -0.72
N LEU A 146 -4.57 -0.51 -0.06
CA LEU A 146 -3.97 0.83 -0.17
C LEU A 146 -3.72 1.29 -1.62
N ILE A 147 -3.25 0.40 -2.49
CA ILE A 147 -2.93 0.73 -3.90
C ILE A 147 -4.20 0.92 -4.73
N PHE A 148 -5.32 0.33 -4.33
CA PHE A 148 -6.62 0.55 -4.96
C PHE A 148 -7.26 1.85 -4.44
N ASP A 149 -7.12 2.13 -3.14
CA ASP A 149 -7.63 3.35 -2.51
C ASP A 149 -6.83 4.59 -2.95
N HIS A 150 -5.54 4.41 -3.22
CA HIS A 150 -4.62 5.45 -3.67
C HIS A 150 -3.88 4.98 -4.93
N PRO A 151 -4.50 5.11 -6.12
CA PRO A 151 -4.01 4.49 -7.36
C PRO A 151 -2.79 5.16 -7.97
N THR A 152 -2.31 6.27 -7.41
CA THR A 152 -1.14 7.01 -7.91
C THR A 152 -0.09 7.21 -6.81
N PRO A 153 1.21 7.29 -7.16
CA PRO A 153 2.27 7.59 -6.20
C PRO A 153 2.03 8.89 -5.41
N GLY A 154 1.47 9.92 -6.06
CA GLY A 154 1.13 11.19 -5.42
C GLY A 154 0.04 11.06 -4.36
N ALA A 155 -1.05 10.36 -4.66
CA ALA A 155 -2.13 10.13 -3.70
C ALA A 155 -1.65 9.29 -2.50
N LEU A 156 -0.80 8.30 -2.77
CA LEU A 156 -0.20 7.46 -1.74
C LEU A 156 0.76 8.25 -0.84
N ALA A 157 1.55 9.16 -1.41
CA ALA A 157 2.44 10.03 -0.66
C ALA A 157 1.67 10.98 0.28
N GLU A 158 0.52 11.51 -0.14
CA GLU A 158 -0.32 12.33 0.73
C GLU A 158 -0.85 11.56 1.94
N ARG A 159 -1.34 10.34 1.70
CA ARG A 159 -1.81 9.47 2.77
C ARG A 159 -0.70 9.20 3.80
N LEU A 160 0.48 8.82 3.31
CA LEU A 160 1.64 8.56 4.17
C LEU A 160 2.12 9.82 4.91
N ARG A 161 2.07 11.00 4.27
CA ARG A 161 2.39 12.27 4.94
C ARG A 161 1.46 12.52 6.12
N ALA A 162 0.16 12.32 5.94
CA ALA A 162 -0.83 12.52 6.99
C ALA A 162 -0.59 11.59 8.20
N ASP A 163 -0.20 10.33 7.94
CA ASP A 163 0.10 9.35 8.99
C ASP A 163 1.45 9.61 9.69
N LEU A 164 2.46 10.13 8.97
CA LEU A 164 3.83 10.32 9.48
C LEU A 164 4.08 11.70 10.12
N ALA A 165 3.41 12.72 9.64
CA ALA A 165 3.53 14.10 10.10
C ALA A 165 2.15 14.73 10.16
N PRO A 166 1.27 14.26 11.07
CA PRO A 166 -0.03 14.86 11.26
C PRO A 166 0.16 16.34 11.59
N ASP A 167 -0.67 17.19 10.99
CA ASP A 167 -0.76 18.59 11.36
C ASP A 167 -1.45 18.67 12.73
N THR A 168 -0.76 18.27 13.81
CA THR A 168 -1.24 18.49 15.16
C THR A 168 -1.35 19.99 15.34
N GLY A 169 -2.58 20.49 15.37
CA GLY A 169 -2.91 21.88 15.55
C GLY A 169 -2.34 22.39 16.87
N ALA A 170 -1.19 23.05 16.81
CA ALA A 170 -0.88 24.15 17.70
C ALA A 170 -1.31 25.45 17.01
N ASP A 171 -2.59 25.52 16.65
CA ASP A 171 -3.26 26.75 16.25
C ASP A 171 -4.77 26.72 16.56
N SER A 172 -5.17 25.99 17.60
CA SER A 172 -6.39 26.29 18.34
C SER A 172 -5.99 27.11 19.57
N THR A 173 -5.69 28.38 19.34
CA THR A 173 -5.88 29.39 20.40
C THR A 173 -7.38 29.38 20.72
N PRO A 174 -7.80 29.10 21.96
CA PRO A 174 -9.20 29.28 22.33
C PRO A 174 -9.45 30.78 22.27
N GLU A 175 -10.16 31.22 21.23
CA GLU A 175 -10.65 32.58 21.13
C GLU A 175 -11.57 32.79 22.33
N THR A 176 -10.99 33.45 23.33
CA THR A 176 -11.64 33.86 24.57
C THR A 176 -12.66 34.91 24.19
N THR A 177 -13.93 34.55 24.37
CA THR A 177 -15.05 35.44 24.66
C THR A 177 -14.61 36.77 25.28
N PRO A 178 -15.08 37.89 24.72
CA PRO A 178 -15.62 38.94 25.56
C PRO A 178 -17.10 39.14 25.23
N GLU A 179 -17.92 38.73 26.18
CA GLU A 179 -19.31 39.15 26.35
C GLU A 179 -19.33 40.55 26.96
N THR A 180 -20.39 41.32 26.69
CA THR A 180 -20.84 42.62 27.28
C THR A 180 -20.69 43.81 26.30
N THR A 181 -21.68 44.61 25.90
CA THR A 181 -23.14 44.77 26.19
C THR A 181 -23.70 45.91 25.31
N GLU A 182 -25.05 45.92 25.09
CA GLU A 182 -25.92 47.06 24.69
C GLU A 182 -25.88 47.56 23.22
N GLU A 183 -26.97 47.89 22.49
CA GLU A 183 -28.41 48.03 22.81
C GLU A 183 -29.25 48.18 21.50
N ALA A 184 -30.53 47.80 21.59
CA ALA A 184 -31.72 48.32 20.87
C ALA A 184 -31.99 48.04 19.36
N GLY A 185 -33.20 47.50 19.08
CA GLY A 185 -33.95 47.87 17.86
C GLY A 185 -34.81 46.81 17.14
N ASN A 186 -35.88 46.32 17.79
CA ASN A 186 -37.21 45.92 17.26
C ASN A 186 -37.39 45.42 15.80
N GLY A 187 -38.02 44.26 15.62
CA GLY A 187 -38.84 43.98 14.42
C GLY A 187 -39.14 42.51 14.09
N SER A 188 -40.19 41.95 14.72
CA SER A 188 -41.18 40.99 14.17
C SER A 188 -40.77 39.61 13.59
N GLU A 189 -41.33 38.57 14.22
CA GLU A 189 -41.58 37.19 13.73
C GLU A 189 -42.54 37.15 12.49
N PRO A 190 -42.94 35.97 11.96
CA PRO A 190 -42.19 34.78 11.54
C PRO A 190 -42.59 34.36 10.11
N THR A 191 -41.79 33.58 9.38
CA THR A 191 -42.37 32.69 8.35
C THR A 191 -41.48 31.48 8.08
N ASP A 192 -42.17 30.34 8.01
CA ASP A 192 -41.73 28.99 7.79
C ASP A 192 -40.73 28.79 6.65
N GLY A 193 -39.83 27.84 6.89
CA GLY A 193 -38.90 27.28 5.91
C GLY A 193 -38.13 26.11 6.52
N ASN A 194 -38.86 25.17 7.13
CA ASN A 194 -38.38 23.85 7.55
C ASN A 194 -37.53 23.26 6.40
N SER A 195 -36.20 23.15 6.54
CA SER A 195 -35.52 22.07 7.27
C SER A 195 -36.02 20.67 6.89
N ASP A 196 -36.24 20.42 5.58
CA ASP A 196 -36.57 19.09 5.06
C ASP A 196 -35.60 18.69 3.93
N LEU A 197 -34.30 18.65 4.23
CA LEU A 197 -33.30 17.96 3.38
C LEU A 197 -32.38 17.01 4.16
N ASP A 198 -32.55 16.86 5.48
CA ASP A 198 -31.68 16.00 6.31
C ASP A 198 -32.40 14.74 6.85
N THR A 199 -33.54 14.38 6.27
CA THR A 199 -34.22 13.10 6.60
C THR A 199 -34.85 12.49 5.36
N MET A 200 -34.02 12.10 4.39
CA MET A 200 -34.49 11.37 3.22
C MET A 200 -34.13 9.88 3.36
N ASN A 201 -35.17 9.04 3.41
CA ASN A 201 -35.07 7.59 3.47
C ASN A 201 -34.48 7.06 2.14
N PRO A 202 -33.51 6.11 2.16
CA PRO A 202 -32.93 5.51 0.95
C PRO A 202 -33.94 4.92 -0.05
N ASP A 203 -35.17 4.63 0.36
CA ASP A 203 -36.21 4.09 -0.53
C ASP A 203 -36.79 5.11 -1.53
N ASP A 204 -36.67 6.43 -1.28
CA ASP A 204 -37.16 7.46 -2.21
C ASP A 204 -36.18 7.72 -3.38
N LEU A 205 -34.89 7.40 -3.22
CA LEU A 205 -33.88 7.50 -4.29
C LEU A 205 -34.08 6.42 -5.36
N VAL A 206 -34.63 5.26 -5.01
CA VAL A 206 -34.91 4.17 -5.96
C VAL A 206 -36.11 4.52 -6.85
N ARG A 207 -37.05 5.32 -6.34
CA ARG A 207 -38.25 5.73 -7.08
C ARG A 207 -38.01 6.87 -8.08
N LEU A 208 -36.91 7.60 -7.95
CA LEU A 208 -36.50 8.66 -8.89
C LEU A 208 -35.63 8.14 -10.06
N ALA A 209 -35.03 6.95 -9.91
CA ALA A 209 -34.12 6.36 -10.91
C ALA A 209 -34.82 5.45 -11.94
N LEU A 210 -36.08 5.10 -11.72
CA LEU A 210 -36.89 4.33 -12.67
C LEU A 210 -38.04 5.19 -13.14
N GLY A 211 -37.74 6.02 -14.14
CA GLY A 211 -38.74 6.83 -14.83
C GLY A 211 -39.88 5.99 -15.37
N ASP A 212 -41.10 6.41 -15.04
CA ASP A 212 -42.32 6.13 -15.80
C ASP A 212 -42.03 6.35 -17.29
N SER A 213 -42.14 5.28 -18.08
CA SER A 213 -42.36 5.40 -19.51
C SER A 213 -43.86 5.44 -19.74
N GLU A 214 -44.34 6.62 -20.12
CA GLU A 214 -45.69 6.87 -20.59
C GLU A 214 -46.11 5.87 -21.69
N SER A 215 -47.38 5.48 -21.66
CA SER A 215 -48.19 5.12 -22.83
C SER A 215 -49.56 5.76 -22.69
#